data_AF-A0A7C3NPD5-F1
#
_entry.id   AF-A0A7C3NPD5-F1
#
_cell.length_a   1.000
_cell.length_b   1.000
_cell.length_c   1.000
_cell.angle_alpha   90.00
_cell.angle_beta   90.00
_cell.angle_gamma   90.00
#
_symmetry.space_group_name_H-M   'P 1'
#
loop_
_entity.id
_entity.type
_entity.pdbx_description
1 polymer ?
#
loop_
_entity_poly.entity_id
_entity_poly.type
_entity_poly.pdbx_seq_one_letter_code
_entity_poly.pdbx_strand_id
1 'polypeptide(L)'
;MSSFRSLSSIWKNIKEFELRPIEEDACREVRLALVGAMGSGRHTLAAGLRTDPRRPSMHLPSPLIIADLESPEAASRAHLIILVLDATRTDFTTEAALAKKWTNAGKPVIAFWNKADLLEAGSGIPSWDDLEVAGSVAGSALDSQFLLKSFAPLVLRLLPDLSLALGRSFPLFRFPIAHQLINDTCLANAAYAFSTGLAEVVPILDLPLNITDMAVLTKAQAFLVYRLGLLLGFSTRWQDYIAEFGSVIGGGFLWRQLARSLVGLIPVWGILPKVAVAYAGTYVVGHAILQWYLTGRHIDRKQLNALYRQALAHGRANAQRLIKSLPKPRLGRKKKAELPPKSASEPERLAAETLTGNELSTPPKACPDCGKSNAADAVFCQYCGKKLND
;
A
#
# COMPACT_ATOMS: atom_id res chain seq x y z
N MET A 1 22.87 2.89 25.37
CA MET A 1 21.59 2.63 26.08
C MET A 1 20.58 3.80 26.02
N SER A 2 20.81 4.87 25.24
CA SER A 2 19.89 6.04 25.18
C SER A 2 18.73 5.92 24.18
N SER A 3 18.83 5.07 23.15
CA SER A 3 17.81 4.93 22.10
C SER A 3 16.51 4.22 22.55
N PHE A 4 16.56 3.37 23.59
CA PHE A 4 15.38 2.64 24.07
C PHE A 4 14.43 3.48 24.93
N ARG A 5 14.95 4.50 25.64
CA ARG A 5 14.11 5.41 26.44
C ARG A 5 13.38 6.46 25.60
N SER A 6 13.92 6.87 24.44
CA SER A 6 13.24 7.84 23.56
C SER A 6 12.09 7.22 22.79
N LEU A 7 12.17 5.93 22.47
CA LEU A 7 11.05 5.22 21.85
C LEU A 7 9.91 5.10 22.87
N SER A 8 10.15 4.55 24.06
CA SER A 8 9.08 4.35 25.06
C SER A 8 8.36 5.65 25.47
N SER A 9 9.01 6.81 25.40
CA SER A 9 8.36 8.11 25.63
C SER A 9 7.48 8.55 24.47
N ILE A 10 7.86 8.30 23.21
CA ILE A 10 7.00 8.52 22.03
C ILE A 10 5.75 7.62 22.11
N TRP A 11 5.89 6.36 22.54
CA TRP A 11 4.77 5.41 22.69
C TRP A 11 3.81 5.76 23.83
N LYS A 12 4.31 6.34 24.94
CA LYS A 12 3.47 6.86 26.03
C LYS A 12 2.71 8.15 25.66
N ASN A 13 3.19 8.88 24.65
CA ASN A 13 2.65 10.17 24.23
C ASN A 13 1.66 10.10 23.06
N ILE A 14 1.40 8.93 22.49
CA ILE A 14 0.24 8.73 21.59
C ILE A 14 -1.00 8.94 22.45
N LYS A 15 -1.59 10.13 22.35
CA LYS A 15 -2.77 10.48 23.14
C LYS A 15 -3.91 9.53 22.76
N GLU A 16 -4.56 8.97 23.75
CA GLU A 16 -5.74 8.10 23.62
C GLU A 16 -6.84 8.71 22.73
N PHE A 17 -6.93 10.04 22.67
CA PHE A 17 -7.82 10.77 21.77
C PHE A 17 -7.53 10.57 20.27
N GLU A 18 -6.29 10.30 19.89
CA GLU A 18 -5.92 10.10 18.47
C GLU A 18 -6.22 8.67 17.97
N LEU A 19 -6.37 7.70 18.88
CA LEU A 19 -6.67 6.31 18.56
C LEU A 19 -8.16 6.02 18.57
N ARG A 20 -8.93 6.75 19.38
CA ARG A 20 -10.39 6.61 19.50
C ARG A 20 -11.13 6.60 18.16
N PRO A 21 -10.86 7.49 17.19
CA PRO A 21 -11.53 7.44 15.89
C PRO A 21 -11.29 6.10 15.16
N ILE A 22 -10.09 5.53 15.28
CA ILE A 22 -9.73 4.25 14.65
C ILE A 22 -10.46 3.08 15.35
N GLU A 23 -10.54 3.14 16.68
CA GLU A 23 -11.29 2.16 17.48
C GLU A 23 -12.78 2.22 17.14
N GLU A 24 -13.36 3.41 17.14
CA GLU A 24 -14.76 3.66 16.79
C GLU A 24 -15.04 3.11 15.40
N ASP A 25 -14.23 3.46 14.39
CA ASP A 25 -14.33 2.94 13.03
C ASP A 25 -14.27 1.41 12.96
N ALA A 26 -13.41 0.77 13.76
CA ALA A 26 -13.30 -0.68 13.80
C ALA A 26 -14.48 -1.37 14.49
N CYS A 27 -15.12 -0.67 15.46
CA CYS A 27 -16.22 -1.19 16.26
C CYS A 27 -17.60 -0.80 15.71
N ARG A 28 -17.65 -0.03 14.61
CA ARG A 28 -18.91 0.29 13.92
C ARG A 28 -19.68 -0.99 13.62
N GLU A 29 -20.98 -0.92 13.82
CA GLU A 29 -21.86 -2.02 13.47
C GLU A 29 -21.87 -2.22 11.96
N VAL A 30 -21.68 -3.45 11.51
CA VAL A 30 -21.80 -3.84 10.10
C VAL A 30 -22.78 -5.00 10.00
N ARG A 31 -23.69 -4.92 9.03
CA ARG A 31 -24.68 -5.96 8.75
C ARG A 31 -24.71 -6.17 7.24
N LEU A 32 -24.47 -7.40 6.81
CA LEU A 32 -24.62 -7.81 5.41
C LEU A 32 -25.83 -8.75 5.32
N ALA A 33 -26.63 -8.60 4.27
CA ALA A 33 -27.72 -9.52 3.98
C ALA A 33 -27.34 -10.41 2.80
N LEU A 34 -27.56 -11.71 2.95
CA LEU A 34 -27.51 -12.70 1.88
C LEU A 34 -28.94 -13.13 1.58
N VAL A 35 -29.41 -12.82 0.38
CA VAL A 35 -30.78 -13.15 -0.05
C VAL A 35 -30.70 -13.94 -1.35
N GLY A 36 -31.51 -14.98 -1.50
CA GLY A 36 -31.53 -15.80 -2.70
C GLY A 36 -32.45 -16.99 -2.50
N ALA A 37 -32.82 -17.69 -3.56
CA ALA A 37 -33.68 -18.87 -3.47
C ALA A 37 -33.02 -20.03 -2.68
N MET A 38 -33.85 -20.99 -2.26
CA MET A 38 -33.34 -22.26 -1.72
C MET A 38 -32.39 -22.93 -2.71
N GLY A 39 -31.23 -23.38 -2.23
CA GLY A 39 -30.21 -24.02 -3.08
C GLY A 39 -29.29 -23.08 -3.86
N SER A 40 -29.48 -21.75 -3.78
CA SER A 40 -28.59 -20.77 -4.45
C SER A 40 -27.16 -20.76 -3.90
N GLY A 41 -26.95 -21.31 -2.70
CA GLY A 41 -25.67 -21.31 -1.99
C GLY A 41 -25.47 -20.14 -1.03
N ARG A 42 -26.55 -19.44 -0.65
CA ARG A 42 -26.53 -18.37 0.37
C ARG A 42 -25.82 -18.78 1.68
N HIS A 43 -26.01 -20.01 2.15
CA HIS A 43 -25.34 -20.53 3.35
C HIS A 43 -23.85 -20.84 3.10
N THR A 44 -23.50 -21.31 1.91
CA THR A 44 -22.11 -21.56 1.51
C THR A 44 -21.32 -20.25 1.48
N LEU A 45 -21.89 -19.21 0.86
CA LEU A 45 -21.28 -17.88 0.87
C LEU A 45 -21.17 -17.31 2.30
N ALA A 46 -22.19 -17.51 3.14
CA ALA A 46 -22.12 -17.12 4.56
C ALA A 46 -20.96 -17.77 5.29
N ALA A 47 -20.71 -19.07 5.05
CA ALA A 47 -19.57 -19.78 5.62
C ALA A 47 -18.24 -19.23 5.10
N GLY A 48 -18.15 -18.91 3.81
CA GLY A 48 -16.98 -18.26 3.22
C GLY A 48 -16.68 -16.90 3.86
N LEU A 49 -17.70 -16.06 4.09
CA LEU A 49 -17.57 -14.77 4.76
C LEU A 49 -17.06 -14.88 6.21
N ARG A 50 -17.44 -15.95 6.92
CA ARG A 50 -17.07 -16.24 8.32
C ARG A 50 -15.69 -16.87 8.47
N THR A 51 -15.04 -17.24 7.38
CA THR A 51 -13.80 -18.00 7.38
C THR A 51 -12.65 -17.15 6.86
N ASP A 52 -11.51 -17.20 7.54
CA ASP A 52 -10.29 -16.55 7.05
C ASP A 52 -9.58 -17.51 6.09
N PRO A 53 -9.39 -17.17 4.79
CA PRO A 53 -8.68 -18.05 3.86
C PRO A 53 -7.23 -18.34 4.26
N ARG A 54 -6.61 -17.49 5.09
CA ARG A 54 -5.26 -17.71 5.64
C ARG A 54 -5.27 -18.53 6.92
N ARG A 55 -6.44 -18.69 7.58
CA ARG A 55 -6.66 -19.51 8.77
C ARG A 55 -7.98 -20.29 8.65
N PRO A 56 -8.06 -21.31 7.78
CA PRO A 56 -9.32 -21.98 7.45
C PRO A 56 -10.00 -22.66 8.65
N SER A 57 -9.23 -23.01 9.68
CA SER A 57 -9.75 -23.58 10.94
C SER A 57 -10.42 -22.56 11.86
N MET A 58 -10.30 -21.26 11.55
CA MET A 58 -10.85 -20.18 12.37
C MET A 58 -12.15 -19.66 11.75
N HIS A 59 -13.27 -19.93 12.41
CA HIS A 59 -14.58 -19.43 12.04
C HIS A 59 -15.05 -18.41 13.08
N LEU A 60 -15.48 -17.24 12.64
CA LEU A 60 -16.06 -16.23 13.53
C LEU A 60 -17.57 -16.14 13.34
N PRO A 61 -18.34 -15.92 14.41
CA PRO A 61 -19.73 -15.50 14.28
C PRO A 61 -19.75 -14.10 13.67
N SER A 62 -20.21 -13.99 12.42
CA SER A 62 -20.36 -12.72 11.72
C SER A 62 -21.84 -12.28 11.70
N PRO A 63 -22.11 -10.96 11.84
CA PRO A 63 -23.46 -10.38 11.81
C PRO A 63 -24.08 -10.42 10.40
N LEU A 64 -24.49 -11.62 9.99
CA LEU A 64 -25.13 -11.91 8.70
C LEU A 64 -26.63 -12.09 8.88
N ILE A 65 -27.38 -11.45 8.00
CA ILE A 65 -28.80 -11.73 7.78
C ILE A 65 -28.86 -12.69 6.60
N ILE A 66 -29.41 -13.88 6.78
CA ILE A 66 -29.66 -14.82 5.69
C ILE A 66 -31.17 -14.91 5.53
N ALA A 67 -31.69 -14.50 4.38
CA ALA A 67 -33.12 -14.45 4.11
C ALA A 67 -33.47 -15.24 2.85
N ASP A 68 -34.71 -15.72 2.80
CA ASP A 68 -35.31 -16.28 1.59
C ASP A 68 -36.00 -15.17 0.77
N LEU A 69 -36.36 -15.48 -0.47
CA LEU A 69 -37.12 -14.58 -1.35
C LEU A 69 -38.52 -14.29 -0.81
N GLU A 70 -39.09 -15.22 -0.04
CA GLU A 70 -40.44 -15.11 0.55
C GLU A 70 -40.48 -14.21 1.79
N SER A 71 -39.36 -14.02 2.49
CA SER A 71 -39.26 -13.22 3.73
C SER A 71 -38.11 -12.20 3.67
N PRO A 72 -38.13 -11.26 2.69
CA PRO A 72 -37.01 -10.37 2.42
C PRO A 72 -36.90 -9.19 3.38
N GLU A 73 -37.87 -8.97 4.29
CA GLU A 73 -37.95 -7.73 5.08
C GLU A 73 -36.73 -7.50 5.98
N ALA A 74 -36.14 -8.59 6.49
CA ALA A 74 -34.95 -8.51 7.33
C ALA A 74 -33.76 -7.89 6.58
N ALA A 75 -33.65 -8.10 5.26
CA ALA A 75 -32.54 -7.62 4.44
C ALA A 75 -32.46 -6.09 4.36
N SER A 76 -33.59 -5.39 4.50
CA SER A 76 -33.64 -3.91 4.47
C SER A 76 -32.86 -3.25 5.60
N ARG A 77 -32.55 -3.98 6.68
CA ARG A 77 -31.73 -3.50 7.81
C ARG A 77 -30.23 -3.59 7.55
N ALA A 78 -29.80 -4.23 6.46
CA ALA A 78 -28.39 -4.36 6.12
C ALA A 78 -27.81 -3.06 5.54
N HIS A 79 -26.49 -2.95 5.65
CA HIS A 79 -25.70 -1.92 4.99
C HIS A 79 -25.45 -2.25 3.52
N LEU A 80 -25.40 -3.54 3.17
CA LEU A 80 -25.28 -4.06 1.82
C LEU A 80 -26.11 -5.34 1.68
N ILE A 81 -26.84 -5.44 0.59
CA ILE A 81 -27.62 -6.62 0.23
C ILE A 81 -26.89 -7.37 -0.89
N ILE A 82 -26.65 -8.66 -0.67
CA ILE A 82 -25.99 -9.56 -1.61
C ILE A 82 -27.05 -10.55 -2.08
N LEU A 83 -27.45 -10.39 -3.33
CA LEU A 83 -28.39 -11.26 -4.00
C LEU A 83 -27.63 -12.45 -4.58
N VAL A 84 -27.77 -13.62 -3.95
CA VAL A 84 -27.10 -14.87 -4.32
C VAL A 84 -27.96 -15.61 -5.33
N LEU A 85 -27.49 -15.62 -6.57
CA LEU A 85 -28.16 -16.18 -7.73
C LEU A 85 -27.47 -17.48 -8.13
N ASP A 86 -28.25 -18.50 -8.48
CA ASP A 86 -27.70 -19.74 -9.03
C ASP A 86 -27.54 -19.59 -10.54
N ALA A 87 -26.31 -19.54 -11.04
CA ALA A 87 -26.04 -19.30 -12.46
C ALA A 87 -26.58 -20.40 -13.38
N THR A 88 -26.94 -21.57 -12.85
CA THR A 88 -27.54 -22.68 -13.62
C THR A 88 -29.05 -22.53 -13.81
N ARG A 89 -29.70 -21.61 -13.10
CA ARG A 89 -31.14 -21.31 -13.25
C ARG A 89 -31.35 -20.26 -14.34
N THR A 90 -32.58 -20.22 -14.87
CA THR A 90 -32.98 -19.31 -15.95
C THR A 90 -34.02 -18.27 -15.54
N ASP A 91 -34.79 -18.51 -14.46
CA ASP A 91 -35.80 -17.58 -13.96
C ASP A 91 -35.31 -16.88 -12.68
N PHE A 92 -35.26 -15.54 -12.75
CA PHE A 92 -34.87 -14.64 -11.66
C PHE A 92 -35.84 -13.46 -11.51
N THR A 93 -37.08 -13.60 -11.99
CA THR A 93 -38.09 -12.52 -11.98
C THR A 93 -38.36 -11.96 -10.58
N THR A 94 -38.43 -12.85 -9.57
CA THR A 94 -38.62 -12.46 -8.17
C THR A 94 -37.40 -11.73 -7.62
N GLU A 95 -36.22 -12.27 -7.88
CA GLU A 95 -34.94 -11.67 -7.50
C GLU A 95 -34.73 -10.27 -8.12
N ALA A 96 -35.12 -10.10 -9.39
CA ALA A 96 -35.07 -8.81 -10.09
C ALA A 96 -36.05 -7.79 -9.49
N ALA A 97 -37.28 -8.21 -9.18
CA ALA A 97 -38.27 -7.34 -8.53
C ALA A 97 -37.80 -6.87 -7.14
N LEU A 98 -37.17 -7.76 -6.36
CA LEU A 98 -36.58 -7.43 -5.07
C LEU A 98 -35.38 -6.50 -5.18
N ALA A 99 -34.47 -6.76 -6.13
CA ALA A 99 -33.34 -5.88 -6.40
C ALA A 99 -33.80 -4.45 -6.70
N LYS A 100 -34.76 -4.31 -7.61
CA LYS A 100 -35.37 -3.01 -7.96
C LYS A 100 -36.02 -2.33 -6.74
N LYS A 101 -36.75 -3.08 -5.92
CA LYS A 101 -37.37 -2.57 -4.69
C LYS A 101 -36.32 -1.98 -3.73
N TRP A 102 -35.19 -2.66 -3.52
CA TRP A 102 -34.13 -2.19 -2.63
C TRP A 102 -33.31 -1.04 -3.22
N THR A 103 -33.01 -1.10 -4.52
CA THR A 103 -32.31 -0.03 -5.22
C THR A 103 -33.13 1.27 -5.18
N ASN A 104 -34.46 1.20 -5.39
CA ASN A 104 -35.37 2.33 -5.23
C ASN A 104 -35.44 2.86 -3.78
N ALA A 105 -35.19 2.01 -2.79
CA ALA A 105 -35.07 2.40 -1.39
C ALA A 105 -33.68 2.95 -1.02
N GLY A 106 -32.79 3.15 -2.01
CA GLY A 106 -31.43 3.66 -1.82
C GLY A 106 -30.47 2.68 -1.15
N LYS A 107 -30.80 1.37 -1.14
CA LYS A 107 -29.91 0.34 -0.58
C LYS A 107 -28.94 -0.15 -1.65
N PRO A 108 -27.64 -0.28 -1.35
CA PRO A 108 -26.71 -0.90 -2.28
C PRO A 108 -27.02 -2.40 -2.36
N VAL A 109 -27.24 -2.87 -3.59
CA VAL A 109 -27.48 -4.28 -3.91
C VAL A 109 -26.40 -4.74 -4.86
N ILE A 110 -25.84 -5.92 -4.63
CA ILE A 110 -24.95 -6.59 -5.58
C ILE A 110 -25.47 -7.98 -5.94
N ALA A 111 -25.19 -8.40 -7.17
CA ALA A 111 -25.47 -9.74 -7.64
C ALA A 111 -24.23 -10.64 -7.48
N PHE A 112 -24.40 -11.76 -6.79
CA PHE A 112 -23.43 -12.83 -6.69
C PHE A 112 -23.94 -14.04 -7.47
N TRP A 113 -23.42 -14.24 -8.67
CA TRP A 113 -23.73 -15.40 -9.51
C TRP A 113 -22.89 -16.59 -9.05
N ASN A 114 -23.50 -17.45 -8.24
CA ASN A 114 -22.89 -18.65 -7.70
C ASN A 114 -22.99 -19.83 -8.68
N LYS A 115 -22.15 -20.85 -8.47
CA LYS A 115 -22.08 -22.07 -9.28
C LYS A 115 -21.72 -21.82 -10.75
N ALA A 116 -21.06 -20.70 -11.05
CA ALA A 116 -20.60 -20.41 -12.40
C ALA A 116 -19.54 -21.41 -12.90
N ASP A 117 -18.90 -22.15 -11.98
CA ASP A 117 -18.01 -23.27 -12.27
C ASP A 117 -18.72 -24.50 -12.86
N LEU A 118 -20.04 -24.59 -12.72
CA LEU A 118 -20.85 -25.65 -13.32
C LEU A 118 -21.35 -25.31 -14.73
N LEU A 119 -21.14 -24.08 -15.19
CA LEU A 119 -21.49 -23.66 -16.54
C LEU A 119 -20.47 -24.20 -17.54
N GLU A 120 -20.95 -24.62 -18.72
CA GLU A 120 -20.05 -25.06 -19.79
C GLU A 120 -19.14 -23.91 -20.24
N ALA A 121 -17.87 -24.22 -20.51
CA ALA A 121 -16.91 -23.22 -20.95
C ALA A 121 -17.38 -22.54 -22.25
N GLY A 122 -17.75 -21.25 -22.16
CA GLY A 122 -18.28 -20.47 -23.28
C GLY A 122 -19.78 -20.18 -23.21
N SER A 123 -20.53 -20.85 -22.33
CA SER A 123 -21.83 -20.36 -21.89
C SER A 123 -21.58 -19.13 -21.01
N GLY A 124 -21.72 -17.94 -21.60
CA GLY A 124 -21.52 -16.69 -20.87
C GLY A 124 -22.36 -16.65 -19.60
N ILE A 125 -21.85 -15.99 -18.56
CA ILE A 125 -22.70 -15.60 -17.42
C ILE A 125 -23.88 -14.85 -18.02
N PRO A 126 -25.13 -15.25 -17.74
CA PRO A 126 -26.24 -14.64 -18.42
C PRO A 126 -26.24 -13.13 -18.06
N SER A 127 -26.09 -12.30 -19.09
CA SER A 127 -26.09 -10.85 -18.96
C SER A 127 -27.55 -10.43 -18.83
N TRP A 128 -27.98 -10.19 -17.60
CA TRP A 128 -29.33 -9.73 -17.33
C TRP A 128 -29.30 -8.21 -17.14
N ASP A 129 -29.61 -7.48 -18.22
CA ASP A 129 -29.68 -6.02 -18.24
C ASP A 129 -30.81 -5.48 -17.33
N ASP A 130 -31.78 -6.32 -16.96
CA ASP A 130 -32.91 -5.96 -16.11
C ASP A 130 -32.58 -5.94 -14.61
N LEU A 131 -31.43 -6.47 -14.20
CA LEU A 131 -31.06 -6.55 -12.78
C LEU A 131 -30.41 -5.23 -12.35
N GLU A 132 -31.21 -4.32 -11.80
CA GLU A 132 -30.76 -3.02 -11.28
C GLU A 132 -29.91 -3.17 -10.00
N VAL A 133 -28.60 -3.46 -10.17
CA VAL A 133 -27.63 -3.63 -9.08
C VAL A 133 -26.42 -2.71 -9.21
N ALA A 134 -25.78 -2.39 -8.09
CA ALA A 134 -24.57 -1.56 -8.03
C ALA A 134 -23.30 -2.28 -8.55
N GLY A 135 -23.39 -3.59 -8.76
CA GLY A 135 -22.34 -4.40 -9.36
C GLY A 135 -22.65 -5.89 -9.30
N SER A 136 -21.93 -6.68 -10.08
CA SER A 136 -22.07 -8.13 -10.12
C SER A 136 -20.71 -8.82 -10.16
N VAL A 137 -20.67 -10.04 -9.62
CA VAL A 137 -19.55 -10.97 -9.75
C VAL A 137 -20.08 -12.37 -9.99
N ALA A 138 -19.34 -13.18 -10.73
CA ALA A 138 -19.70 -14.56 -11.02
C ALA A 138 -18.55 -15.52 -10.76
N GLY A 139 -18.84 -16.60 -10.06
CA GLY A 139 -17.87 -17.60 -9.65
C GLY A 139 -18.48 -18.63 -8.71
N SER A 140 -17.64 -19.25 -7.89
CA SER A 140 -18.08 -20.23 -6.90
C SER A 140 -17.93 -19.68 -5.49
N ALA A 141 -18.95 -19.83 -4.65
CA ALA A 141 -18.86 -19.54 -3.21
C ALA A 141 -17.88 -20.46 -2.47
N LEU A 142 -17.46 -21.57 -3.10
CA LEU A 142 -16.44 -22.48 -2.58
C LEU A 142 -15.02 -22.05 -2.96
N ASP A 143 -14.86 -21.20 -3.98
CA ASP A 143 -13.54 -20.74 -4.42
C ASP A 143 -13.10 -19.50 -3.63
N SER A 144 -12.25 -19.74 -2.63
CA SER A 144 -11.63 -18.69 -1.82
C SER A 144 -10.82 -17.67 -2.64
N GLN A 145 -10.21 -18.07 -3.77
CA GLN A 145 -9.44 -17.17 -4.62
C GLN A 145 -10.37 -16.19 -5.34
N PHE A 146 -11.46 -16.69 -5.92
CA PHE A 146 -12.51 -15.85 -6.51
C PHE A 146 -13.10 -14.88 -5.47
N LEU A 147 -13.42 -15.38 -4.28
CA LEU A 147 -13.95 -14.53 -3.21
C LEU A 147 -12.99 -13.40 -2.83
N LEU A 148 -11.69 -13.67 -2.77
CA LEU A 148 -10.67 -12.67 -2.43
C LEU A 148 -10.35 -11.69 -3.57
N LYS A 149 -10.35 -12.15 -4.82
CA LYS A 149 -9.90 -11.36 -5.98
C LYS A 149 -11.00 -10.57 -6.67
N SER A 150 -12.24 -11.03 -6.60
CA SER A 150 -13.36 -10.44 -7.33
C SER A 150 -14.45 -9.93 -6.40
N PHE A 151 -14.94 -10.78 -5.50
CA PHE A 151 -16.06 -10.43 -4.62
C PHE A 151 -15.67 -9.44 -3.52
N ALA A 152 -14.59 -9.69 -2.79
CA ALA A 152 -14.17 -8.82 -1.69
C ALA A 152 -13.88 -7.37 -2.16
N PRO A 153 -13.15 -7.13 -3.26
CA PRO A 153 -12.94 -5.78 -3.79
C PRO A 153 -14.25 -5.07 -4.18
N LEU A 154 -15.24 -5.80 -4.73
CA LEU A 154 -16.55 -5.23 -5.05
C LEU A 154 -17.25 -4.72 -3.78
N VAL A 155 -17.29 -5.53 -2.73
CA VAL A 155 -17.90 -5.15 -1.44
C VAL A 155 -17.18 -3.95 -0.82
N LEU A 156 -15.85 -3.97 -0.79
CA LEU A 156 -15.04 -2.89 -0.21
C LEU A 156 -15.21 -1.57 -0.96
N ARG A 157 -15.41 -1.61 -2.28
CA ARG A 157 -15.71 -0.43 -3.09
C ARG A 157 -17.05 0.20 -2.74
N LEU A 158 -18.04 -0.60 -2.36
CA LEU A 158 -19.38 -0.12 -2.01
C LEU A 158 -19.50 0.32 -0.55
N LEU A 159 -18.65 -0.20 0.33
CA LEU A 159 -18.62 0.12 1.76
C LEU A 159 -17.23 0.60 2.23
N PRO A 160 -16.63 1.64 1.62
CA PRO A 160 -15.27 2.06 1.95
C PRO A 160 -15.13 2.52 3.40
N ASP A 161 -16.15 3.23 3.91
CA ASP A 161 -16.18 3.78 5.28
C ASP A 161 -16.33 2.71 6.36
N LEU A 162 -16.75 1.49 5.99
CA LEU A 162 -16.91 0.36 6.90
C LEU A 162 -15.80 -0.68 6.75
N SER A 163 -14.75 -0.38 5.97
CA SER A 163 -13.68 -1.34 5.67
C SER A 163 -13.06 -1.97 6.94
N LEU A 164 -12.70 -1.16 7.94
CA LEU A 164 -12.08 -1.69 9.16
C LEU A 164 -13.04 -2.58 9.97
N ALA A 165 -14.28 -2.15 10.15
CA ALA A 165 -15.32 -2.95 10.81
C ALA A 165 -15.71 -4.21 10.04
N LEU A 166 -15.70 -4.15 8.70
CA LEU A 166 -15.91 -5.30 7.81
C LEU A 166 -14.84 -6.36 8.08
N GLY A 167 -13.56 -6.01 8.02
CA GLY A 167 -12.51 -7.01 8.26
C GLY A 167 -12.49 -7.53 9.70
N ARG A 168 -12.86 -6.70 10.69
CA ARG A 168 -13.00 -7.16 12.08
C ARG A 168 -14.12 -8.21 12.22
N SER A 169 -15.28 -7.94 11.62
CA SER A 169 -16.50 -8.76 11.76
C SER A 169 -16.58 -9.94 10.79
N PHE A 170 -15.91 -9.87 9.64
CA PHE A 170 -15.98 -10.83 8.54
C PHE A 170 -14.56 -11.23 8.10
N PRO A 171 -14.07 -12.41 8.53
CA PRO A 171 -12.68 -12.80 8.32
C PRO A 171 -12.22 -12.84 6.86
N LEU A 172 -13.11 -13.07 5.90
CA LEU A 172 -12.78 -13.06 4.47
C LEU A 172 -12.08 -11.77 4.03
N PHE A 173 -12.48 -10.61 4.57
CA PHE A 173 -11.97 -9.30 4.11
C PHE A 173 -10.65 -8.89 4.78
N ARG A 174 -10.21 -9.59 5.83
CA ARG A 174 -9.02 -9.22 6.62
C ARG A 174 -7.78 -9.06 5.76
N PHE A 175 -7.51 -10.05 4.93
CA PHE A 175 -6.30 -10.06 4.12
C PHE A 175 -6.31 -8.97 3.02
N PRO A 176 -7.39 -8.81 2.23
CA PRO A 176 -7.52 -7.69 1.29
C PRO A 176 -7.37 -6.31 1.95
N ILE A 177 -8.05 -6.06 3.06
CA ILE A 177 -7.99 -4.78 3.77
C ILE A 177 -6.60 -4.54 4.37
N ALA A 178 -5.98 -5.57 4.96
CA ALA A 178 -4.63 -5.45 5.52
C ALA A 178 -3.62 -5.04 4.43
N HIS A 179 -3.70 -5.67 3.25
CA HIS A 179 -2.87 -5.30 2.11
C HIS A 179 -3.10 -3.86 1.66
N GLN A 180 -4.36 -3.43 1.60
CA GLN A 180 -4.70 -2.05 1.27
C GLN A 180 -4.11 -1.06 2.29
N LEU A 181 -4.32 -1.28 3.59
CA LEU A 181 -3.78 -0.43 4.66
C LEU A 181 -2.24 -0.31 4.61
N ILE A 182 -1.55 -1.43 4.38
CA ILE A 182 -0.10 -1.45 4.23
C ILE A 182 0.29 -0.61 3.01
N ASN A 183 -0.34 -0.84 1.87
CA ASN A 183 -0.03 -0.14 0.62
C ASN A 183 -0.28 1.37 0.72
N ASP A 184 -1.39 1.79 1.32
CA ASP A 184 -1.74 3.19 1.52
C ASP A 184 -0.70 3.89 2.41
N THR A 185 -0.26 3.21 3.48
CA THR A 185 0.82 3.72 4.34
C THR A 185 2.15 3.81 3.60
N CYS A 186 2.46 2.84 2.73
CA CYS A 186 3.66 2.88 1.89
C CYS A 186 3.63 4.08 0.93
N LEU A 187 2.48 4.34 0.30
CA LEU A 187 2.30 5.47 -0.61
C LEU A 187 2.39 6.81 0.12
N ALA A 188 1.78 6.94 1.30
CA ALA A 188 1.88 8.14 2.12
C ALA A 188 3.33 8.45 2.52
N ASN A 189 4.08 7.44 2.98
CA ASN A 189 5.50 7.58 3.33
C ASN A 189 6.38 7.88 2.11
N ALA A 190 6.07 7.28 0.96
CA ALA A 190 6.74 7.57 -0.31
C ALA A 190 6.52 9.03 -0.76
N ALA A 191 5.28 9.52 -0.66
CA ALA A 191 4.93 10.90 -0.98
C ALA A 191 5.62 11.90 -0.03
N TYR A 192 5.70 11.58 1.26
CA TYR A 192 6.45 12.38 2.24
C TYR A 192 7.96 12.42 1.95
N ALA A 193 8.56 11.26 1.64
CA ALA A 193 9.97 11.17 1.25
C ALA A 193 10.25 11.95 -0.05
N PHE A 194 9.27 11.98 -0.96
CA PHE A 194 9.32 12.76 -2.19
C PHE A 194 9.28 14.27 -1.92
N SER A 195 8.34 14.75 -1.10
CA SER A 195 8.20 16.18 -0.79
C SER A 195 9.41 16.73 -0.05
N THR A 196 9.92 15.99 0.95
CA THR A 196 11.15 16.37 1.66
C THR A 196 12.37 16.33 0.74
N GLY A 197 12.46 15.34 -0.15
CA GLY A 197 13.51 15.28 -1.17
C GLY A 197 13.48 16.42 -2.19
N LEU A 198 12.30 16.95 -2.53
CA LEU A 198 12.19 18.13 -3.41
C LEU A 198 12.63 19.41 -2.68
N ALA A 199 12.27 19.57 -1.41
CA ALA A 199 12.69 20.72 -0.61
C ALA A 199 14.21 20.79 -0.45
N GLU A 200 14.88 19.63 -0.31
CA GLU A 200 16.35 19.54 -0.28
C GLU A 200 17.01 19.99 -1.61
N VAL A 201 16.30 19.90 -2.75
CA VAL A 201 16.83 20.19 -4.09
C VAL A 201 16.46 21.60 -4.58
N VAL A 202 15.41 22.23 -4.03
CA VAL A 202 14.94 23.57 -4.44
C VAL A 202 15.08 24.56 -3.27
N PRO A 203 16.16 25.35 -3.21
CA PRO A 203 16.45 26.27 -2.09
C PRO A 203 15.43 27.40 -1.90
N ILE A 204 14.55 27.64 -2.88
CA ILE A 204 13.56 28.74 -2.87
C ILE A 204 12.29 28.38 -2.10
N LEU A 205 12.06 27.10 -1.80
CA LEU A 205 10.97 26.67 -0.92
C LEU A 205 11.48 26.73 0.53
N ASP A 206 11.46 27.93 1.11
CA ASP A 206 11.80 28.22 2.52
C ASP A 206 10.72 27.64 3.46
N LEU A 207 10.44 26.34 3.32
CA LEU A 207 9.52 25.59 4.17
C LEU A 207 10.35 24.98 5.31
N PRO A 208 10.05 25.31 6.59
CA PRO A 208 10.79 24.78 7.72
C PRO A 208 10.40 23.32 7.96
N LEU A 209 11.01 22.39 7.22
CA LEU A 209 10.69 20.95 7.28
C LEU A 209 11.52 20.16 8.31
N ASN A 210 12.26 20.82 9.21
CA ASN A 210 13.38 20.15 9.88
C ASN A 210 13.16 19.61 11.31
N ILE A 211 11.99 19.70 11.97
CA ILE A 211 11.92 19.37 13.43
C ILE A 211 10.72 18.48 13.87
N THR A 212 9.87 17.96 12.98
CA THR A 212 8.76 17.04 13.38
C THR A 212 8.90 15.59 12.88
N ASP A 213 9.95 15.31 12.12
CA ASP A 213 10.02 14.19 11.16
C ASP A 213 10.02 12.79 11.77
N MET A 214 10.65 12.61 12.93
CA MET A 214 10.70 11.29 13.57
C MET A 214 9.36 10.94 14.24
N ALA A 215 8.59 11.94 14.71
CA ALA A 215 7.32 11.73 15.39
C ALA A 215 6.19 11.35 14.40
N VAL A 216 6.15 11.99 13.22
CA VAL A 216 5.15 11.75 12.18
C VAL A 216 5.29 10.35 11.57
N LEU A 217 6.52 9.93 11.22
CA LEU A 217 6.81 8.60 10.69
C LEU A 217 6.55 7.48 11.72
N THR A 218 6.82 7.73 13.00
CA THR A 218 6.53 6.76 14.08
C THR A 218 5.01 6.63 14.31
N LYS A 219 4.24 7.72 14.15
CA LYS A 219 2.78 7.73 14.29
C LYS A 219 2.09 6.93 13.17
N ALA A 220 2.52 7.09 11.92
CA ALA A 220 1.98 6.33 10.80
C ALA A 220 2.19 4.81 10.98
N GLN A 221 3.37 4.40 11.46
CA GLN A 221 3.66 3.00 11.75
C GLN A 221 2.87 2.47 12.95
N ALA A 222 2.71 3.25 14.02
CA ALA A 222 1.89 2.87 15.17
C ALA A 222 0.41 2.70 14.78
N PHE A 223 -0.13 3.60 13.96
CA PHE A 223 -1.51 3.50 13.47
C PHE A 223 -1.71 2.30 12.55
N LEU A 224 -0.74 1.99 11.70
CA LEU A 224 -0.78 0.76 10.89
C LEU A 224 -0.81 -0.49 11.78
N VAL A 225 0.07 -0.58 12.79
CA VAL A 225 0.08 -1.69 13.77
C VAL A 225 -1.27 -1.84 14.45
N TYR A 226 -1.84 -0.73 14.92
CA TYR A 226 -3.11 -0.70 15.63
C TYR A 226 -4.27 -1.12 14.72
N ARG A 227 -4.38 -0.55 13.53
CA ARG A 227 -5.40 -0.89 12.53
C ARG A 227 -5.34 -2.37 12.13
N LEU A 228 -4.15 -2.91 11.87
CA LEU A 228 -3.97 -4.33 11.55
C LEU A 228 -4.38 -5.24 12.72
N GLY A 229 -4.10 -4.82 13.94
CA GLY A 229 -4.55 -5.48 15.16
C GLY A 229 -6.07 -5.56 15.28
N LEU A 230 -6.71 -4.40 15.24
CA LEU A 230 -8.16 -4.26 15.31
C LEU A 230 -8.86 -5.06 14.21
N LEU A 231 -8.33 -4.99 12.99
CA LEU A 231 -8.79 -5.74 11.82
C LEU A 231 -8.78 -7.25 12.05
N LEU A 232 -7.76 -7.77 12.72
CA LEU A 232 -7.59 -9.19 13.01
C LEU A 232 -8.32 -9.65 14.28
N GLY A 233 -9.07 -8.76 14.93
CA GLY A 233 -9.86 -9.07 16.12
C GLY A 233 -9.13 -8.92 17.45
N PHE A 234 -7.93 -8.33 17.47
CA PHE A 234 -7.21 -8.06 18.71
C PHE A 234 -7.91 -6.98 19.55
N SER A 235 -7.42 -6.80 20.78
CA SER A 235 -7.94 -5.85 21.77
C SER A 235 -8.09 -4.44 21.18
N THR A 236 -9.03 -3.66 21.69
CA THR A 236 -9.08 -2.23 21.34
C THR A 236 -8.11 -1.39 22.18
N ARG A 237 -7.62 -1.96 23.29
CA ARG A 237 -6.70 -1.28 24.20
C ARG A 237 -5.30 -1.28 23.63
N TRP A 238 -4.78 -0.10 23.34
CA TRP A 238 -3.42 0.08 22.81
C TRP A 238 -2.32 -0.51 23.71
N GLN A 239 -2.55 -0.53 25.04
CA GLN A 239 -1.60 -1.07 26.01
C GLN A 239 -1.35 -2.56 25.80
N ASP A 240 -2.37 -3.31 25.36
CA ASP A 240 -2.25 -4.74 25.11
C ASP A 240 -1.32 -4.99 23.92
N TYR A 241 -1.40 -4.17 22.87
CA TYR A 241 -0.44 -4.20 21.76
C TYR A 241 0.99 -3.93 22.25
N ILE A 242 1.20 -2.90 23.06
CA ILE A 242 2.55 -2.61 23.58
C ILE A 242 3.08 -3.77 24.43
N ALA A 243 2.24 -4.40 25.26
CA ALA A 243 2.63 -5.52 26.11
C ALA A 243 2.95 -6.78 25.29
N GLU A 244 2.10 -7.11 24.32
CA GLU A 244 2.23 -8.30 23.48
C GLU A 244 3.40 -8.15 22.48
N PHE A 245 3.52 -7.01 21.81
CA PHE A 245 4.64 -6.71 20.92
C PHE A 245 5.94 -6.42 21.67
N GLY A 246 5.86 -5.88 22.90
CA GLY A 246 7.03 -5.54 23.70
C GLY A 246 7.71 -6.76 24.33
N SER A 247 6.91 -7.75 24.76
CA SER A 247 7.40 -8.95 25.47
C SER A 247 7.70 -10.13 24.55
N VAL A 248 6.83 -10.43 23.56
CA VAL A 248 6.96 -11.62 22.69
C VAL A 248 8.08 -11.48 21.65
N ILE A 249 8.45 -10.25 21.31
CA ILE A 249 9.44 -9.95 20.25
C ILE A 249 10.87 -9.80 20.81
N GLY A 250 11.07 -9.96 22.12
CA GLY A 250 12.37 -9.75 22.76
C GLY A 250 12.82 -8.29 22.62
N GLY A 251 12.25 -7.40 23.45
CA GLY A 251 12.87 -6.12 23.81
C GLY A 251 13.37 -5.24 22.66
N GLY A 252 12.70 -5.24 21.50
CA GLY A 252 13.04 -4.37 20.37
C GLY A 252 13.96 -4.97 19.30
N PHE A 253 13.96 -6.28 19.05
CA PHE A 253 14.62 -6.86 17.86
C PHE A 253 13.92 -6.47 16.55
N LEU A 254 12.58 -6.61 16.47
CA LEU A 254 11.80 -6.12 15.33
C LEU A 254 12.05 -4.62 15.15
N TRP A 255 11.90 -3.82 16.20
CA TRP A 255 12.15 -2.38 16.16
C TRP A 255 13.57 -2.00 15.73
N ARG A 256 14.60 -2.76 16.12
CA ARG A 256 15.98 -2.59 15.60
C ARG A 256 16.11 -2.97 14.13
N GLN A 257 15.42 -4.00 13.66
CA GLN A 257 15.43 -4.37 12.24
C GLN A 257 14.68 -3.35 11.39
N LEU A 258 13.57 -2.82 11.88
CA LEU A 258 12.82 -1.75 11.22
C LEU A 258 13.63 -0.45 11.22
N ALA A 259 14.23 -0.07 12.36
CA ALA A 259 15.15 1.06 12.42
C ALA A 259 16.34 0.90 11.48
N ARG A 260 16.99 -0.28 11.39
CA ARG A 260 18.10 -0.52 10.45
C ARG A 260 17.67 -0.52 8.98
N SER A 261 16.44 -0.96 8.68
CA SER A 261 15.89 -0.87 7.32
C SER A 261 15.58 0.56 6.89
N LEU A 262 15.29 1.45 7.85
CA LEU A 262 15.06 2.88 7.61
C LEU A 262 16.38 3.67 7.62
N VAL A 263 17.36 3.29 8.45
CA VAL A 263 18.65 3.98 8.63
C VAL A 263 19.72 3.54 7.63
N GLY A 264 19.67 2.30 7.13
CA GLY A 264 20.69 1.74 6.24
C GLY A 264 20.58 2.13 4.77
N LEU A 265 19.66 3.03 4.40
CA LEU A 265 19.34 3.33 3.00
C LEU A 265 19.44 4.81 2.60
N ILE A 266 20.18 5.59 3.38
CA ILE A 266 20.44 6.99 3.03
C ILE A 266 21.95 7.26 3.05
N PRO A 267 22.62 7.05 1.91
CA PRO A 267 23.55 8.03 1.37
C PRO A 267 22.81 8.89 0.33
N VAL A 268 23.23 10.14 0.25
CA VAL A 268 22.75 11.25 -0.60
C VAL A 268 22.64 10.87 -2.09
N TRP A 269 21.58 10.16 -2.51
CA TRP A 269 21.41 9.73 -3.91
C TRP A 269 20.00 10.02 -4.42
N GLY A 270 19.66 11.30 -4.60
CA GLY A 270 18.48 11.75 -5.37
C GLY A 270 17.11 11.32 -4.84
N ILE A 271 16.06 11.93 -5.41
CA ILE A 271 14.68 11.76 -4.94
C ILE A 271 14.16 10.33 -5.22
N LEU A 272 14.50 9.75 -6.37
CA LEU A 272 13.96 8.46 -6.81
C LEU A 272 14.33 7.30 -5.86
N PRO A 273 15.62 7.08 -5.51
CA PRO A 273 15.98 6.08 -4.49
C PRO A 273 15.32 6.34 -3.14
N LYS A 274 15.33 7.58 -2.62
CA LYS A 274 14.73 7.93 -1.32
C LYS A 274 13.27 7.49 -1.22
N VAL A 275 12.48 7.77 -2.26
CA VAL A 275 11.05 7.39 -2.32
C VAL A 275 10.87 5.87 -2.43
N ALA A 276 11.66 5.20 -3.28
CA ALA A 276 11.56 3.75 -3.46
C ALA A 276 11.85 2.99 -2.16
N VAL A 277 12.84 3.47 -1.41
CA VAL A 277 13.23 2.92 -0.11
C VAL A 277 12.15 3.14 0.93
N ALA A 278 11.62 4.36 1.06
CA ALA A 278 10.58 4.68 2.03
C ALA A 278 9.33 3.79 1.85
N TYR A 279 8.94 3.57 0.59
CA TYR A 279 7.90 2.63 0.22
C TYR A 279 8.26 1.20 0.65
N ALA A 280 9.43 0.70 0.22
CA ALA A 280 9.82 -0.69 0.42
C ALA A 280 10.02 -1.06 1.89
N GLY A 281 10.60 -0.14 2.69
CA GLY A 281 10.75 -0.30 4.12
C GLY A 281 9.39 -0.49 4.79
N THR A 282 8.47 0.44 4.56
CA THR A 282 7.10 0.40 5.13
C THR A 282 6.36 -0.87 4.74
N TYR A 283 6.52 -1.33 3.49
CA TYR A 283 5.87 -2.54 2.99
C TYR A 283 6.34 -3.79 3.74
N VAL A 284 7.66 -3.95 3.89
CA VAL A 284 8.25 -5.06 4.63
C VAL A 284 7.85 -5.03 6.10
N VAL A 285 7.86 -3.84 6.72
CA VAL A 285 7.41 -3.64 8.11
C VAL A 285 5.98 -4.15 8.27
N GLY A 286 5.05 -3.64 7.46
CA GLY A 286 3.62 -3.95 7.56
C GLY A 286 3.35 -5.44 7.36
N HIS A 287 3.99 -6.07 6.38
CA HIS A 287 3.85 -7.50 6.13
C HIS A 287 4.48 -8.38 7.21
N ALA A 288 5.58 -7.96 7.82
CA ALA A 288 6.16 -8.65 8.97
C ALA A 288 5.20 -8.64 10.17
N ILE A 289 4.57 -7.49 10.45
CA ILE A 289 3.57 -7.35 11.51
C ILE A 289 2.33 -8.21 11.20
N LEU A 290 1.81 -8.13 9.97
CA LEU A 290 0.65 -8.92 9.54
C LEU A 290 0.91 -10.43 9.67
N GLN A 291 2.07 -10.91 9.22
CA GLN A 291 2.44 -12.32 9.33
C GLN A 291 2.55 -12.78 10.79
N TRP A 292 3.11 -11.92 11.65
CA TRP A 292 3.17 -12.20 13.08
C TRP A 292 1.77 -12.30 13.68
N TYR A 293 0.88 -11.34 13.42
CA TYR A 293 -0.51 -11.45 13.88
C TYR A 293 -1.21 -12.69 13.36
N LEU A 294 -0.92 -13.12 12.12
CA LEU A 294 -1.53 -14.29 11.48
C LEU A 294 -0.93 -15.63 11.93
N THR A 295 0.28 -15.68 12.45
CA THR A 295 0.95 -16.98 12.72
C THR A 295 1.62 -17.08 14.08
N GLY A 296 1.74 -15.98 14.82
CA GLY A 296 2.58 -15.87 16.01
C GLY A 296 4.09 -16.00 15.72
N ARG A 297 4.49 -16.21 14.45
CA ARG A 297 5.88 -16.46 14.05
C ARG A 297 6.50 -15.23 13.41
N HIS A 298 7.79 -15.06 13.64
CA HIS A 298 8.60 -14.05 12.95
C HIS A 298 8.92 -14.47 11.52
N ILE A 299 9.04 -13.49 10.62
CA ILE A 299 9.60 -13.69 9.28
C ILE A 299 11.12 -13.85 9.37
N ASP A 300 11.67 -14.86 8.72
CA ASP A 300 13.12 -15.07 8.69
C ASP A 300 13.84 -14.02 7.82
N ARG A 301 15.18 -13.93 7.94
CA ARG A 301 15.97 -12.94 7.19
C ARG A 301 15.93 -13.13 5.67
N LYS A 302 15.83 -14.37 5.17
CA LYS A 302 15.79 -14.66 3.73
C LYS A 302 14.46 -14.20 3.15
N GLN A 303 13.36 -14.50 3.83
CA GLN A 303 12.00 -14.08 3.48
C GLN A 303 11.87 -12.55 3.52
N LEU A 304 12.39 -11.89 4.56
CA LEU A 304 12.43 -10.43 4.64
C LEU A 304 13.18 -9.81 3.44
N ASN A 305 14.35 -10.35 3.08
CA ASN A 305 15.13 -9.87 1.94
C ASN A 305 14.40 -10.06 0.60
N ALA A 306 13.72 -11.20 0.41
CA ALA A 306 12.93 -11.46 -0.78
C ALA A 306 11.76 -10.47 -0.90
N LEU A 307 11.03 -10.28 0.20
CA LEU A 307 9.93 -9.33 0.28
C LEU A 307 10.42 -7.89 0.03
N TYR A 308 11.58 -7.53 0.57
CA TYR A 308 12.18 -6.22 0.36
C TYR A 308 12.55 -5.96 -1.11
N ARG A 309 13.13 -6.94 -1.80
CA ARG A 309 13.46 -6.81 -3.23
C ARG A 309 12.22 -6.61 -4.09
N GLN A 310 11.16 -7.36 -3.80
CA GLN A 310 9.86 -7.18 -4.46
C GLN A 310 9.30 -5.77 -4.18
N ALA A 311 9.30 -5.36 -2.92
CA ALA A 311 8.79 -4.07 -2.50
C ALA A 311 9.58 -2.89 -3.10
N LEU A 312 10.91 -3.02 -3.26
CA LEU A 312 11.75 -2.03 -3.94
C LEU A 312 11.38 -1.86 -5.42
N ALA A 313 11.05 -2.94 -6.13
CA ALA A 313 10.62 -2.84 -7.52
C ALA A 313 9.32 -2.04 -7.62
N HIS A 314 8.34 -2.32 -6.77
CA HIS A 314 7.09 -1.56 -6.67
C HIS A 314 7.34 -0.11 -6.26
N GLY A 315 8.20 0.12 -5.25
CA GLY A 315 8.58 1.44 -4.78
C GLY A 315 9.22 2.30 -5.88
N ARG A 316 10.11 1.72 -6.69
CA ARG A 316 10.71 2.40 -7.86
C ARG A 316 9.65 2.79 -8.89
N ALA A 317 8.72 1.91 -9.22
CA ALA A 317 7.64 2.21 -10.15
C ALA A 317 6.74 3.35 -9.64
N ASN A 318 6.40 3.34 -8.36
CA ASN A 318 5.62 4.42 -7.72
C ASN A 318 6.40 5.73 -7.68
N ALA A 319 7.69 5.69 -7.37
CA ALA A 319 8.56 6.87 -7.37
C ALA A 319 8.65 7.50 -8.77
N GLN A 320 8.76 6.69 -9.82
CA GLN A 320 8.73 7.18 -11.20
C GLN A 320 7.40 7.85 -11.56
N ARG A 321 6.26 7.30 -11.09
CA ARG A 321 4.93 7.93 -11.29
C ARG A 321 4.85 9.30 -10.62
N LEU A 322 5.31 9.41 -9.37
CA LEU A 322 5.34 10.68 -8.62
C LEU A 322 6.25 11.73 -9.28
N ILE A 323 7.40 11.32 -9.81
CA ILE A 323 8.30 12.23 -10.54
C ILE A 323 7.68 12.68 -11.87
N LYS A 324 7.02 11.77 -12.60
CA LYS A 324 6.35 12.11 -13.87
C LYS A 324 5.19 13.08 -13.71
N SER A 325 4.54 13.11 -12.53
CA SER A 325 3.48 14.07 -12.24
C SER A 325 3.97 15.48 -11.92
N LEU A 326 5.29 15.73 -11.86
CA LEU A 326 5.81 17.08 -11.65
C LEU A 326 5.60 17.95 -12.90
N PRO A 327 5.14 19.21 -12.73
CA PRO A 327 5.15 20.17 -13.82
C PRO A 327 6.60 20.37 -14.30
N LYS A 328 6.85 20.20 -15.61
CA LYS A 328 8.17 20.47 -16.19
C LYS A 328 8.55 21.93 -15.88
N PRO A 329 9.71 22.21 -15.28
CA PRO A 329 10.12 23.58 -15.05
C PRO A 329 10.23 24.28 -16.42
N ARG A 330 9.49 25.37 -16.60
CA ARG A 330 9.74 26.33 -17.68
C ARG A 330 11.06 27.04 -17.33
N LEU A 331 12.18 26.40 -17.67
CA LEU A 331 13.48 27.05 -17.69
C LEU A 331 13.37 28.21 -18.69
N GLY A 332 13.21 29.43 -18.18
CA GLY A 332 13.28 30.64 -19.00
C GLY A 332 14.57 30.60 -19.80
N ARG A 333 14.47 30.71 -21.13
CA ARG A 333 15.61 30.88 -22.03
C ARG A 333 16.50 31.99 -21.44
N LYS A 334 17.66 31.67 -20.87
CA LYS A 334 18.69 32.68 -20.59
C LYS A 334 18.99 33.35 -21.93
N LYS A 335 18.66 34.64 -22.08
CA LYS A 335 19.21 35.46 -23.16
C LYS A 335 20.72 35.29 -23.08
N LYS A 336 21.35 34.77 -24.13
CA LYS A 336 22.81 34.81 -24.26
C LYS A 336 23.19 36.28 -24.10
N ALA A 337 24.04 36.58 -23.13
CA ALA A 337 24.69 37.88 -23.08
C ALA A 337 25.47 38.02 -24.39
N GLU A 338 25.07 38.97 -25.23
CA GLU A 338 25.86 39.36 -26.39
C GLU A 338 27.19 39.91 -25.86
N LEU A 339 28.27 39.20 -26.19
CA LEU A 339 29.62 39.70 -26.00
C LEU A 339 29.82 40.91 -26.93
N PRO A 340 30.43 42.01 -26.46
CA PRO A 340 30.68 43.17 -27.30
C PRO A 340 31.63 42.84 -28.47
N PRO A 341 31.46 43.48 -29.64
CA PRO A 341 32.23 43.15 -30.83
C PRO A 341 33.72 43.49 -30.64
N LYS A 342 34.59 42.55 -31.00
CA LYS A 342 36.04 42.76 -31.06
C LYS A 342 36.37 43.72 -32.21
N SER A 343 36.94 44.88 -31.90
CA SER A 343 37.56 45.78 -32.88
C SER A 343 38.78 45.11 -33.52
N ALA A 344 38.88 45.24 -34.83
CA ALA A 344 39.97 44.71 -35.64
C ALA A 344 41.22 45.62 -35.55
N SER A 345 42.37 45.02 -35.28
CA SER A 345 43.68 45.53 -35.69
C SER A 345 44.64 44.36 -35.92
N GLU A 346 45.26 44.37 -37.10
CA GLU A 346 46.16 43.38 -37.70
C GLU A 346 47.50 43.16 -36.96
N PRO A 347 48.27 42.12 -37.34
CA PRO A 347 49.32 41.54 -36.49
C PRO A 347 50.72 42.05 -36.83
N GLU A 348 51.51 42.45 -35.83
CA GLU A 348 52.92 42.79 -36.01
C GLU A 348 53.84 42.18 -34.93
N ARG A 349 54.53 41.13 -35.37
CA ARG A 349 55.92 40.67 -35.11
C ARG A 349 56.60 40.84 -33.74
N LEU A 350 57.13 39.67 -33.33
CA LEU A 350 58.45 39.36 -32.75
C LEU A 350 58.68 39.36 -31.22
N ALA A 351 59.30 38.23 -30.83
CA ALA A 351 60.28 38.00 -29.77
C ALA A 351 59.81 37.81 -28.32
N ALA A 352 59.97 36.55 -27.89
CA ALA A 352 60.49 36.06 -26.60
C ALA A 352 60.32 36.92 -25.34
N GLU A 353 59.59 36.38 -24.35
CA GLU A 353 60.16 36.08 -23.02
C GLU A 353 59.19 35.27 -22.14
N THR A 354 59.80 34.58 -21.19
CA THR A 354 59.42 33.35 -20.48
C THR A 354 58.42 33.58 -19.33
N LEU A 355 57.55 32.59 -19.04
CA LEU A 355 57.38 31.91 -17.72
C LEU A 355 56.01 31.17 -17.57
N THR A 356 56.07 29.85 -17.76
CA THR A 356 55.48 28.75 -16.96
C THR A 356 54.05 28.84 -16.39
N GLY A 357 53.19 27.90 -16.81
CA GLY A 357 51.94 27.54 -16.13
C GLY A 357 51.25 26.35 -16.80
N ASN A 358 51.67 25.14 -16.43
CA ASN A 358 51.17 23.85 -16.91
C ASN A 358 49.89 23.46 -16.13
N GLU A 359 48.74 23.31 -16.77
CA GLU A 359 47.63 22.51 -16.22
C GLU A 359 47.22 21.40 -17.19
N LEU A 360 47.46 20.19 -16.70
CA LEU A 360 47.48 18.90 -17.35
C LEU A 360 46.04 18.34 -17.40
N SER A 361 45.43 18.26 -18.58
CA SER A 361 44.18 17.51 -18.75
C SER A 361 44.48 16.01 -18.74
N THR A 362 44.28 15.34 -17.61
CA THR A 362 44.44 13.88 -17.49
C THR A 362 43.38 13.11 -18.30
N PRO A 363 43.76 12.02 -19.01
CA PRO A 363 42.83 11.24 -19.83
C PRO A 363 41.83 10.41 -19.00
N PRO A 364 40.64 10.11 -19.55
CA PRO A 364 39.58 9.37 -18.85
C PRO A 364 39.97 7.90 -18.57
N LYS A 365 39.55 7.38 -17.41
CA LYS A 365 39.86 6.01 -16.93
C LYS A 365 38.79 5.00 -17.35
N ALA A 366 39.18 3.91 -18.01
CA ALA A 366 38.27 2.81 -18.34
C ALA A 366 38.08 1.85 -17.15
N CYS A 367 36.84 1.41 -16.93
CA CYS A 367 36.55 0.44 -15.86
C CYS A 367 36.99 -0.98 -16.27
N PRO A 368 37.79 -1.69 -15.43
CA PRO A 368 38.27 -3.03 -15.74
C PRO A 368 37.16 -4.10 -15.71
N ASP A 369 35.97 -3.78 -15.19
CA ASP A 369 34.87 -4.73 -15.03
C ASP A 369 33.82 -4.61 -16.13
N CYS A 370 33.44 -3.39 -16.48
CA CYS A 370 32.40 -3.14 -17.48
C CYS A 370 32.90 -2.43 -18.74
N GLY A 371 34.19 -2.14 -18.84
CA GLY A 371 34.84 -1.55 -20.02
C GLY A 371 34.48 -0.09 -20.33
N LYS A 372 33.63 0.56 -19.53
CA LYS A 372 33.14 1.92 -19.79
C LYS A 372 34.08 2.99 -19.22
N SER A 373 34.23 4.09 -19.96
CA SER A 373 35.06 5.24 -19.56
C SER A 373 34.42 6.08 -18.46
N ASN A 374 35.25 6.57 -17.54
CA ASN A 374 34.88 7.41 -16.41
C ASN A 374 35.77 8.67 -16.41
N ALA A 375 35.34 9.70 -15.69
CA ALA A 375 36.16 10.90 -15.48
C ALA A 375 37.52 10.52 -14.87
N ALA A 376 38.57 11.31 -15.15
CA ALA A 376 39.93 10.99 -14.77
C ALA A 376 40.13 10.93 -13.23
N ASP A 377 39.34 11.69 -12.50
CA ASP A 377 39.28 11.76 -11.04
C ASP A 377 38.29 10.74 -10.41
N ALA A 378 37.64 9.90 -11.21
CA ALA A 378 36.69 8.92 -10.70
C ALA A 378 37.38 7.78 -9.92
N VAL A 379 37.02 7.65 -8.64
CA VAL A 379 37.49 6.55 -7.75
C VAL A 379 36.63 5.28 -7.92
N PHE A 380 35.42 5.42 -8.45
CA PHE A 380 34.49 4.32 -8.71
C PHE A 380 33.88 4.44 -10.10
N CYS A 381 33.57 3.31 -10.73
CA CYS A 381 32.89 3.32 -12.01
C CYS A 381 31.43 3.78 -11.87
N GLN A 382 31.03 4.80 -12.62
CA GLN A 382 29.67 5.36 -12.59
C GLN A 382 28.58 4.40 -13.09
N TYR A 383 28.96 3.32 -13.77
CA TYR A 383 28.03 2.37 -14.38
C TYR A 383 27.83 1.09 -13.56
N CYS A 384 28.89 0.55 -12.94
CA CYS A 384 28.81 -0.70 -12.18
C CYS A 384 29.18 -0.56 -10.70
N GLY A 385 29.70 0.60 -10.26
CA GLY A 385 30.02 0.86 -8.85
C GLY A 385 31.29 0.19 -8.33
N LYS A 386 32.08 -0.48 -9.19
CA LYS A 386 33.35 -1.10 -8.80
C LYS A 386 34.44 -0.03 -8.60
N LYS A 387 35.28 -0.19 -7.58
CA LYS A 387 36.42 0.70 -7.32
C LYS A 387 37.39 0.63 -8.50
N LEU A 388 37.73 1.78 -9.06
CA LEU A 388 38.80 1.94 -10.04
C LEU A 388 40.07 2.09 -9.19
N ASN A 389 40.65 0.96 -8.79
CA ASN A 389 41.71 0.91 -7.77
C ASN A 389 42.92 1.81 -8.09
N ASP A 390 43.57 2.18 -6.99
CA ASP A 390 44.38 3.38 -6.70
C ASP A 390 45.57 3.66 -7.64
#